data_AF-A0A842VFJ7-F1
#
_entry.id   AF-A0A842VFJ7-F1
#
_cell.length_a   1.000
_cell.length_b   1.000
_cell.length_c   1.000
_cell.angle_alpha   90.00
_cell.angle_beta   90.00
_cell.angle_gamma   90.00
#
_symmetry.space_group_name_H-M   'P 1'
#
loop_
_entity.id
_entity.type
_entity.pdbx_description
1 polymer ?
#
loop_
_entity_poly.entity_id
_entity_poly.type
_entity_poly.pdbx_seq_one_letter_code
_entity_poly.pdbx_strand_id
1 'polypeptide(L)'
;MDPRAQFYNQIELFENNFDLERWNIKKDGKNNIIIVIPKEWVLHSQYNGVSLQSSINTKGELALSVSVENPIPLQYRADFKKDLLTIIKSNISYDFQSNGFEINTESRGKLIKKRIPMLSDSYKQIMEFINLFKDIIPHVQSLLKKYNAENKIFLPDSNNKKTMKLIESEIYQQSESPDVIFDEDDSGYTINYTPERKIFTQKSEYSVEYLLRQSRRGKLNLQPDFQRQFVWDKVKASGLIESLLLDVPIPIIYLAEDDDGTLLVIDGQQRLSSIFSFIDGRFPNGKFFRLSKIKILKEINQKLFSEIDESYQDKLEEAPLSTIIVKKESDPELKFEIFERLNTGSVKLNDQELRNCLFRGPYIDLLKQLSNDKDYQYIMGFKGPDKRMKDVEYVLRFSSFFHQSYFKCTNGLSNFLNNDMKNYQNINEEDQEELITNFKKAVQINKSLFGNRSFRKIRRGDDNDPNSTWKNTAVVNGSLYDVMMTCFIQYDRNIIYRNLEAIREAVIHLMTENQDFIDSIEKWTGQFDRVKKRFEIFLQTIRSILDDGKEDRLFSYDLKEKLFKQNNKCAICGQMIYMIEDAAIDHIEQYWLGGRTIPENARLTHRYCNSVRKRKE
;
A
#
# COMPACT_ATOMS: atom_id res chain seq x y z
N MET A 1 -10.38 -8.04 6.23
CA MET A 1 -9.74 -7.02 5.37
C MET A 1 -10.78 -5.94 5.03
N ASP A 2 -10.43 -4.85 4.32
CA ASP A 2 -11.48 -4.07 3.62
C ASP A 2 -12.24 -5.07 2.75
N PRO A 3 -13.58 -5.14 2.81
CA PRO A 3 -14.26 -6.19 2.06
C PRO A 3 -14.08 -6.09 0.55
N ARG A 4 -13.76 -4.92 -0.02
CA ARG A 4 -13.39 -4.83 -1.44
C ARG A 4 -12.00 -5.40 -1.69
N ALA A 5 -10.99 -5.02 -0.92
CA ALA A 5 -9.69 -5.69 -0.96
C ALA A 5 -9.79 -7.21 -0.66
N GLN A 6 -10.68 -7.64 0.24
CA GLN A 6 -10.92 -9.06 0.54
C GLN A 6 -11.61 -9.77 -0.62
N PHE A 7 -12.54 -9.09 -1.32
CA PHE A 7 -13.14 -9.57 -2.55
C PHE A 7 -12.08 -9.77 -3.62
N TYR A 8 -11.28 -8.74 -3.89
CA TYR A 8 -10.26 -8.79 -4.95
C TYR A 8 -9.17 -9.80 -4.60
N ASN A 9 -8.64 -9.84 -3.37
CA ASN A 9 -7.65 -10.86 -2.96
C ASN A 9 -8.21 -12.29 -2.97
N GLN A 10 -9.47 -12.52 -2.58
CA GLN A 10 -10.08 -13.86 -2.68
C GLN A 10 -10.40 -14.25 -4.12
N ILE A 11 -10.64 -13.27 -5.00
CA ILE A 11 -10.82 -13.50 -6.44
C ILE A 11 -9.47 -13.68 -7.14
N GLU A 12 -8.40 -13.07 -6.65
CA GLU A 12 -7.04 -13.24 -7.16
C GLU A 12 -6.45 -14.58 -6.67
N LEU A 13 -6.70 -14.96 -5.41
CA LEU A 13 -6.48 -16.33 -4.91
C LEU A 13 -7.31 -17.36 -5.70
N PHE A 14 -8.54 -17.04 -6.06
CA PHE A 14 -9.36 -17.85 -6.95
C PHE A 14 -8.70 -17.95 -8.33
N GLU A 15 -8.44 -16.83 -9.02
CA GLU A 15 -7.81 -16.80 -10.34
C GLU A 15 -6.48 -17.56 -10.39
N ASN A 16 -5.65 -17.44 -9.36
CA ASN A 16 -4.34 -18.09 -9.29
C ASN A 16 -4.38 -19.59 -8.95
N ASN A 17 -5.47 -20.09 -8.34
CA ASN A 17 -5.61 -21.52 -7.97
C ASN A 17 -6.72 -22.26 -8.76
N PHE A 18 -7.53 -21.55 -9.53
CA PHE A 18 -8.64 -22.10 -10.29
C PHE A 18 -8.19 -22.56 -11.67
N ASP A 19 -8.89 -23.55 -12.22
CA ASP A 19 -8.61 -24.09 -13.56
C ASP A 19 -9.02 -23.07 -14.64
N LEU A 20 -8.14 -22.10 -14.87
CA LEU A 20 -8.27 -21.10 -15.93
C LEU A 20 -8.18 -21.72 -17.33
N GLU A 21 -7.83 -23.00 -17.51
CA GLU A 21 -7.91 -23.64 -18.82
C GLU A 21 -9.37 -23.90 -19.23
N ARG A 22 -10.28 -24.11 -18.27
CA ARG A 22 -11.70 -24.45 -18.49
C ARG A 22 -12.72 -23.37 -18.12
N TRP A 23 -12.29 -22.24 -17.56
CA TRP A 23 -13.20 -21.17 -17.09
C TRP A 23 -12.79 -19.77 -17.51
N ASN A 24 -13.76 -18.87 -17.48
CA ASN A 24 -13.68 -17.47 -17.89
C ASN A 24 -14.17 -16.54 -16.78
N ILE A 25 -13.52 -15.38 -16.62
CA ILE A 25 -13.79 -14.45 -15.50
C ILE A 25 -13.86 -13.01 -16.03
N LYS A 26 -14.88 -12.24 -15.60
CA LYS A 26 -15.05 -10.82 -15.93
C LYS A 26 -15.19 -9.98 -14.65
N LYS A 27 -14.38 -8.92 -14.52
CA LYS A 27 -14.41 -7.98 -13.38
C LYS A 27 -15.11 -6.66 -13.73
N ASP A 28 -15.94 -6.14 -12.83
CA ASP A 28 -16.42 -4.75 -12.81
C ASP A 28 -15.85 -4.04 -11.56
N GLY A 29 -14.86 -3.17 -11.80
CA GLY A 29 -14.14 -2.42 -10.76
C GLY A 29 -14.95 -1.30 -10.10
N LYS A 30 -15.95 -0.72 -10.78
CA LYS A 30 -16.77 0.35 -10.19
C LYS A 30 -17.82 -0.23 -9.24
N ASN A 31 -18.36 -1.41 -9.55
CA ASN A 31 -19.47 -2.01 -8.79
C ASN A 31 -19.08 -3.15 -7.84
N ASN A 32 -17.84 -3.65 -7.86
CA ASN A 32 -17.39 -4.81 -7.06
C ASN A 32 -18.18 -6.09 -7.38
N ILE A 33 -18.30 -6.39 -8.68
CA ILE A 33 -18.99 -7.58 -9.21
C ILE A 33 -18.02 -8.35 -10.10
N ILE A 34 -17.96 -9.68 -9.93
CA ILE A 34 -17.11 -10.57 -10.71
C ILE A 34 -17.92 -11.78 -11.15
N ILE A 35 -17.95 -12.01 -12.46
CA ILE A 35 -18.81 -13.00 -13.09
C ILE A 35 -17.94 -14.14 -13.61
N VAL A 36 -18.28 -15.37 -13.23
CA VAL A 36 -17.56 -16.59 -13.61
C VAL A 36 -18.44 -17.40 -14.55
N ILE A 37 -17.86 -17.84 -15.67
CA ILE A 37 -18.55 -18.50 -16.78
C ILE A 37 -17.69 -19.69 -17.25
N PRO A 38 -18.25 -20.89 -17.52
CA PRO A 38 -17.50 -22.01 -18.11
C PRO A 38 -16.93 -21.61 -19.49
N LYS A 39 -15.75 -22.10 -19.93
CA LYS A 39 -15.19 -21.74 -21.26
C LYS A 39 -15.94 -22.31 -22.45
N GLU A 40 -16.55 -23.47 -22.25
CA GLU A 40 -17.55 -24.07 -23.13
C GLU A 40 -18.79 -23.16 -23.32
N TRP A 41 -18.99 -22.17 -22.46
CA TRP A 41 -19.95 -21.09 -22.64
C TRP A 41 -19.19 -19.82 -23.05
N VAL A 42 -19.60 -19.19 -24.16
CA VAL A 42 -18.80 -18.12 -24.79
C VAL A 42 -18.67 -16.91 -23.86
N LEU A 43 -17.44 -16.42 -23.64
CA LEU A 43 -17.22 -15.16 -22.94
C LEU A 43 -17.98 -14.04 -23.65
N HIS A 44 -18.76 -13.25 -22.91
CA HIS A 44 -19.64 -12.19 -23.43
C HIS A 44 -20.89 -12.66 -24.22
N SER A 45 -21.24 -13.94 -24.19
CA SER A 45 -22.56 -14.41 -24.62
C SER A 45 -23.68 -13.91 -23.69
N GLN A 46 -24.68 -13.22 -24.26
CA GLN A 46 -25.98 -12.98 -23.60
C GLN A 46 -26.93 -14.20 -23.71
N TYR A 47 -26.41 -15.41 -23.94
CA TYR A 47 -27.17 -16.63 -24.22
C TYR A 47 -26.87 -17.79 -23.25
N ASN A 48 -26.24 -17.49 -22.11
CA ASN A 48 -25.87 -18.52 -21.13
C ASN A 48 -27.06 -19.01 -20.29
N GLY A 49 -28.16 -18.23 -20.22
CA GLY A 49 -29.40 -18.52 -19.48
C GLY A 49 -29.26 -18.44 -17.96
N VAL A 50 -28.12 -18.87 -17.42
CA VAL A 50 -27.76 -18.76 -16.01
C VAL A 50 -26.33 -18.23 -15.93
N SER A 51 -26.01 -17.45 -14.91
CA SER A 51 -24.63 -17.05 -14.60
C SER A 51 -24.29 -17.27 -13.13
N LEU A 52 -23.03 -17.64 -12.87
CA LEU A 52 -22.46 -17.64 -11.53
C LEU A 52 -21.88 -16.25 -11.26
N GLN A 53 -22.49 -15.53 -10.33
CA GLN A 53 -22.06 -14.19 -9.95
C GLN A 53 -21.51 -14.23 -8.53
N SER A 54 -20.23 -13.90 -8.43
CA SER A 54 -19.59 -13.52 -7.18
C SER A 54 -19.64 -11.99 -7.07
N SER A 55 -20.20 -11.46 -6.00
CA SER A 55 -20.33 -10.01 -5.84
C SER A 55 -20.15 -9.66 -4.39
N ILE A 56 -19.51 -8.53 -4.11
CA ILE A 56 -19.48 -8.00 -2.75
C ILE A 56 -20.45 -6.85 -2.59
N ASN A 57 -21.37 -7.11 -1.67
CA ASN A 57 -22.42 -6.19 -1.30
C ASN A 57 -21.86 -5.08 -0.40
N THR A 58 -22.69 -4.07 -0.11
CA THR A 58 -22.32 -2.93 0.74
C THR A 58 -22.00 -3.28 2.20
N LYS A 59 -22.16 -4.55 2.60
CA LYS A 59 -21.80 -5.08 3.93
C LYS A 59 -20.51 -5.91 3.93
N GLY A 60 -19.91 -6.16 2.76
CA GLY A 60 -18.67 -6.91 2.68
C GLY A 60 -18.78 -8.44 2.71
N GLU A 61 -19.99 -8.97 2.57
CA GLU A 61 -20.20 -10.41 2.48
C GLU A 61 -19.95 -10.86 1.04
N LEU A 62 -19.30 -12.01 0.86
CA LEU A 62 -19.22 -12.65 -0.45
C LEU A 62 -20.59 -13.20 -0.80
N ALA A 63 -21.32 -12.49 -1.65
CA ALA A 63 -22.59 -12.93 -2.18
C ALA A 63 -22.34 -13.79 -3.41
N LEU A 64 -22.14 -15.10 -3.18
CA LEU A 64 -22.15 -16.12 -4.21
C LEU A 64 -23.58 -16.38 -4.65
N SER A 65 -23.84 -16.32 -5.96
CA SER A 65 -25.21 -16.35 -6.44
C SER A 65 -25.37 -16.90 -7.86
N VAL A 66 -26.41 -17.71 -8.04
CA VAL A 66 -26.87 -18.21 -9.32
C VAL A 66 -27.95 -17.25 -9.81
N SER A 67 -27.70 -16.55 -10.91
CA SER A 67 -28.65 -15.58 -11.49
C SER A 67 -29.17 -16.11 -12.82
N VAL A 68 -30.49 -16.04 -13.02
CA VAL A 68 -31.10 -16.36 -14.32
C VAL A 68 -30.99 -15.12 -15.20
N GLU A 69 -30.30 -15.28 -16.33
CA GLU A 69 -29.91 -14.22 -17.26
C GLU A 69 -30.53 -14.44 -18.64
N ASN A 70 -30.14 -13.62 -19.60
CA ASN A 70 -30.49 -13.83 -21.00
C ASN A 70 -29.93 -15.19 -21.48
N PRO A 71 -30.70 -15.95 -22.29
CA PRO A 71 -31.80 -15.46 -23.12
C PRO A 71 -33.19 -15.63 -22.48
N ILE A 72 -33.29 -15.98 -21.19
CA ILE A 72 -34.59 -16.22 -20.54
C ILE A 72 -35.28 -14.86 -20.25
N PRO A 73 -36.43 -14.55 -20.89
CA PRO A 73 -37.17 -13.32 -20.65
C PRO A 73 -37.73 -13.27 -19.22
N LEU A 74 -37.85 -12.06 -18.66
CA LEU A 74 -38.29 -11.83 -17.28
C LEU A 74 -39.58 -12.58 -16.89
N GLN A 75 -40.54 -12.68 -17.83
CA GLN A 75 -41.82 -13.37 -17.61
C GLN A 75 -41.67 -14.88 -17.34
N TYR A 76 -40.65 -15.55 -17.90
CA TYR A 76 -40.40 -16.98 -17.72
C TYR A 76 -39.35 -17.28 -16.66
N ARG A 77 -38.67 -16.27 -16.09
CA ARG A 77 -37.63 -16.49 -15.08
C ARG A 77 -38.17 -17.15 -13.82
N ALA A 78 -39.40 -16.84 -13.38
CA ALA A 78 -39.97 -17.46 -12.18
C ALA A 78 -40.20 -18.97 -12.35
N ASP A 79 -40.72 -19.40 -13.49
CA ASP A 79 -41.01 -20.81 -13.73
C ASP A 79 -39.73 -21.60 -14.05
N PHE A 80 -38.82 -21.04 -14.84
CA PHE A 80 -37.51 -21.62 -15.08
C PHE A 80 -36.73 -21.85 -13.76
N LYS A 81 -36.83 -20.90 -12.82
CA LYS A 81 -36.25 -21.03 -11.47
C LYS A 81 -36.85 -22.19 -10.67
N LYS A 82 -38.17 -22.40 -10.74
CA LYS A 82 -38.85 -23.51 -10.04
C LYS A 82 -38.50 -24.87 -10.65
N ASP A 83 -38.50 -24.96 -11.97
CA ASP A 83 -38.12 -26.18 -12.70
C ASP A 83 -36.67 -26.57 -12.38
N LEU A 84 -35.75 -25.60 -12.46
CA LEU A 84 -34.34 -25.82 -12.16
C LEU A 84 -34.13 -26.25 -10.70
N LEU A 85 -34.79 -25.59 -9.73
CA LEU A 85 -34.73 -26.00 -8.32
C LEU A 85 -35.26 -27.42 -8.09
N THR A 86 -36.32 -27.81 -8.80
CA THR A 86 -36.91 -29.16 -8.69
C THR A 86 -35.95 -30.22 -9.22
N ILE A 87 -35.30 -29.98 -10.35
CA ILE A 87 -34.27 -30.86 -10.92
C ILE A 87 -33.05 -30.96 -9.99
N ILE A 88 -32.63 -29.85 -9.39
CA ILE A 88 -31.52 -29.83 -8.43
C ILE A 88 -31.84 -30.70 -7.21
N LYS A 89 -33.02 -30.52 -6.59
CA LYS A 89 -33.43 -31.32 -5.42
C LYS A 89 -33.58 -32.83 -5.68
N SER A 90 -33.89 -33.24 -6.91
CA SER A 90 -34.08 -34.65 -7.25
C SER A 90 -32.81 -35.38 -7.70
N ASN A 91 -31.80 -34.65 -8.18
CA ASN A 91 -30.56 -35.25 -8.73
C ASN A 91 -29.31 -34.96 -7.89
N ILE A 92 -29.32 -33.90 -7.06
CA ILE A 92 -28.17 -33.48 -6.25
C ILE A 92 -28.52 -33.63 -4.77
N SER A 93 -27.88 -34.60 -4.10
CA SER A 93 -28.08 -34.89 -2.67
C SER A 93 -27.35 -33.88 -1.77
N TYR A 94 -27.73 -32.60 -1.88
CA TYR A 94 -27.17 -31.50 -1.12
C TYR A 94 -28.30 -30.65 -0.53
N ASP A 95 -28.37 -30.54 0.80
CA ASP A 95 -29.43 -29.76 1.46
C ASP A 95 -29.04 -28.28 1.56
N PHE A 96 -29.68 -27.47 0.72
CA PHE A 96 -29.42 -26.04 0.62
C PHE A 96 -29.83 -25.24 1.86
N GLN A 97 -30.88 -25.63 2.58
CA GLN A 97 -31.39 -24.82 3.68
C GLN A 97 -30.59 -25.02 4.96
N SER A 98 -30.25 -26.26 5.31
CA SER A 98 -29.34 -26.52 6.45
C SER A 98 -27.92 -26.00 6.22
N ASN A 99 -27.46 -25.93 4.96
CA ASN A 99 -26.18 -25.32 4.59
C ASN A 99 -26.24 -23.79 4.34
N GLY A 100 -27.36 -23.13 4.69
CA GLY A 100 -27.46 -21.66 4.77
C GLY A 100 -27.60 -20.91 3.45
N PHE A 101 -28.25 -21.49 2.43
CA PHE A 101 -28.54 -20.82 1.15
C PHE A 101 -29.93 -20.15 1.15
N GLU A 102 -30.00 -18.88 0.75
CA GLU A 102 -31.25 -18.19 0.40
C GLU A 102 -31.70 -18.65 -1.01
N ILE A 103 -32.97 -19.04 -1.16
CA ILE A 103 -33.56 -19.44 -2.45
C ILE A 103 -34.73 -18.52 -2.77
N ASN A 104 -34.75 -17.94 -3.97
CA ASN A 104 -35.83 -17.08 -4.46
C ASN A 104 -36.23 -17.50 -5.89
N THR A 105 -37.44 -18.06 -5.99
CA THR A 105 -38.07 -18.53 -7.23
C THR A 105 -38.97 -17.48 -7.91
N GLU A 106 -39.01 -16.25 -7.41
CA GLU A 106 -39.76 -15.14 -8.04
C GLU A 106 -39.05 -14.58 -9.27
N SER A 107 -39.75 -13.80 -10.10
CA SER A 107 -39.19 -13.26 -11.35
C SER A 107 -38.08 -12.22 -11.15
N ARG A 108 -38.08 -11.50 -10.01
CA ARG A 108 -37.05 -10.52 -9.64
C ARG A 108 -36.11 -11.08 -8.57
N GLY A 109 -34.84 -10.74 -8.65
CA GLY A 109 -33.79 -11.23 -7.74
C GLY A 109 -33.10 -12.51 -8.23
N LYS A 110 -32.05 -12.92 -7.52
CA LYS A 110 -31.20 -14.07 -7.88
C LYS A 110 -31.84 -15.40 -7.45
N LEU A 111 -31.57 -16.52 -8.12
CA LEU A 111 -32.24 -17.80 -7.88
C LEU A 111 -31.78 -18.45 -6.57
N ILE A 112 -30.48 -18.70 -6.47
CA ILE A 112 -29.82 -19.18 -5.26
C ILE A 112 -28.81 -18.11 -4.88
N LYS A 113 -28.74 -17.79 -3.59
CA LYS A 113 -27.78 -16.84 -3.05
C LYS A 113 -27.31 -17.32 -1.69
N LYS A 114 -25.99 -17.42 -1.49
CA LYS A 114 -25.41 -17.54 -0.16
C LYS A 114 -24.51 -16.36 0.10
N ARG A 115 -24.54 -15.89 1.34
CA ARG A 115 -23.69 -14.81 1.82
C ARG A 115 -22.69 -15.47 2.75
N ILE A 116 -21.44 -15.48 2.31
CA ILE A 116 -20.36 -16.07 3.08
C ILE A 116 -19.63 -14.92 3.78
N PRO A 117 -19.53 -14.93 5.12
CA PRO A 117 -18.62 -14.02 5.82
C PRO A 117 -17.20 -14.40 5.41
N MET A 118 -16.44 -13.43 4.89
CA MET A 118 -15.11 -13.67 4.30
C MET A 118 -14.03 -14.12 5.31
N LEU A 119 -14.40 -14.31 6.57
CA LEU A 119 -13.56 -14.80 7.67
C LEU A 119 -13.76 -16.30 7.96
N SER A 120 -14.66 -16.98 7.25
CA SER A 120 -14.66 -18.45 7.18
C SER A 120 -13.67 -18.95 6.11
N ASP A 121 -13.43 -20.26 6.05
CA ASP A 121 -12.62 -20.95 5.04
C ASP A 121 -13.24 -20.79 3.63
N SER A 122 -13.11 -19.57 3.11
CA SER A 122 -13.96 -19.04 2.04
C SER A 122 -13.57 -19.66 0.70
N TYR A 123 -12.29 -19.92 0.47
CA TYR A 123 -11.81 -20.66 -0.70
C TYR A 123 -12.45 -22.05 -0.79
N LYS A 124 -12.48 -22.81 0.32
CA LYS A 124 -13.13 -24.12 0.36
C LYS A 124 -14.62 -24.03 0.04
N GLN A 125 -15.36 -23.10 0.65
CA GLN A 125 -16.79 -22.92 0.35
C GLN A 125 -17.07 -22.38 -1.06
N ILE A 126 -16.17 -21.55 -1.62
CA ILE A 126 -16.23 -21.10 -3.01
C ILE A 126 -16.03 -22.31 -3.94
N MET A 127 -15.05 -23.17 -3.68
CA MET A 127 -14.80 -24.38 -4.45
C MET A 127 -15.94 -25.41 -4.32
N GLU A 128 -16.52 -25.59 -3.14
CA GLU A 128 -17.75 -26.38 -2.93
C GLU A 128 -18.92 -25.79 -3.75
N PHE A 129 -19.09 -24.46 -3.76
CA PHE A 129 -20.15 -23.80 -4.54
C PHE A 129 -19.91 -23.86 -6.06
N ILE A 130 -18.65 -23.85 -6.52
CA ILE A 130 -18.31 -24.11 -7.93
C ILE A 130 -18.59 -25.56 -8.30
N ASN A 131 -18.25 -26.53 -7.45
CA ASN A 131 -18.48 -27.93 -7.73
C ASN A 131 -19.99 -28.21 -7.80
N LEU A 132 -20.77 -27.66 -6.87
CA LEU A 132 -22.23 -27.58 -7.00
C LEU A 132 -22.67 -26.92 -8.32
N PHE A 133 -22.07 -25.81 -8.74
CA PHE A 133 -22.41 -25.16 -10.02
C PHE A 133 -22.04 -26.04 -11.24
N LYS A 134 -20.95 -26.80 -11.19
CA LYS A 134 -20.57 -27.80 -12.19
C LYS A 134 -21.61 -28.90 -12.30
N ASP A 135 -22.11 -29.42 -11.19
CA ASP A 135 -23.15 -30.45 -11.16
C ASP A 135 -24.49 -29.91 -11.71
N ILE A 136 -24.75 -28.61 -11.57
CA ILE A 136 -25.95 -27.93 -12.10
C ILE A 136 -25.87 -27.68 -13.62
N ILE A 137 -24.68 -27.52 -14.22
CA ILE A 137 -24.49 -27.13 -15.64
C ILE A 137 -25.20 -28.06 -16.65
N PRO A 138 -25.04 -29.40 -16.60
CA PRO A 138 -25.70 -30.31 -17.56
C PRO A 138 -27.23 -30.22 -17.49
N HIS A 139 -27.76 -30.02 -16.28
CA HIS A 139 -29.20 -29.86 -16.04
C HIS A 139 -29.72 -28.51 -16.57
N VAL A 140 -28.96 -27.42 -16.40
CA VAL A 140 -29.28 -26.12 -17.01
C VAL A 140 -29.29 -26.23 -18.53
N GLN A 141 -28.29 -26.88 -19.15
CA GLN A 141 -28.26 -27.06 -20.60
C GLN A 141 -29.43 -27.90 -21.11
N SER A 142 -29.82 -28.96 -20.39
CA SER A 142 -31.01 -29.77 -20.70
C SER A 142 -32.30 -28.95 -20.58
N LEU A 143 -32.44 -28.15 -19.51
CA LEU A 143 -33.62 -27.31 -19.28
C LEU A 143 -33.70 -26.14 -20.28
N LEU A 144 -32.58 -25.54 -20.68
CA LEU A 144 -32.51 -24.55 -21.74
C LEU A 144 -32.91 -25.17 -23.09
N LYS A 145 -32.44 -26.38 -23.41
CA LYS A 145 -32.89 -27.11 -24.61
C LYS A 145 -34.39 -27.41 -24.58
N LYS A 146 -34.95 -27.79 -23.42
CA LYS A 146 -36.40 -27.96 -23.21
C LYS A 146 -37.15 -26.64 -23.43
N TYR A 147 -36.74 -25.54 -22.81
CA TYR A 147 -37.40 -24.23 -22.97
C TYR A 147 -37.25 -23.67 -24.39
N ASN A 148 -36.18 -23.99 -25.10
CA ASN A 148 -35.98 -23.66 -26.52
C ASN A 148 -36.90 -24.51 -27.41
N ALA A 149 -37.06 -25.82 -27.13
CA ALA A 149 -38.01 -26.69 -27.83
C ALA A 149 -39.49 -26.33 -27.55
N GLU A 150 -39.77 -25.78 -26.36
CA GLU A 150 -41.07 -25.18 -26.00
C GLU A 150 -41.24 -23.74 -26.55
N ASN A 151 -40.30 -23.24 -27.37
CA ASN A 151 -40.27 -21.89 -27.96
C ASN A 151 -40.34 -20.72 -26.95
N LYS A 152 -39.93 -20.94 -25.69
CA LYS A 152 -39.91 -19.91 -24.62
C LYS A 152 -38.63 -19.07 -24.63
N ILE A 153 -37.55 -19.58 -25.24
CA ILE A 153 -36.25 -18.91 -25.41
C ILE A 153 -35.64 -19.26 -26.78
N PHE A 154 -34.60 -18.52 -27.18
CA PHE A 154 -33.82 -18.80 -28.39
C PHE A 154 -32.33 -18.92 -28.06
N LEU A 155 -31.66 -19.96 -28.57
CA LEU A 155 -30.23 -20.23 -28.39
C LEU A 155 -29.53 -20.25 -29.77
N PRO A 156 -28.48 -19.43 -30.01
CA PRO A 156 -27.74 -19.43 -31.26
C PRO A 156 -26.71 -20.57 -31.34
N ASP A 157 -26.52 -21.11 -32.55
CA ASP A 157 -25.55 -22.20 -32.81
C ASP A 157 -24.09 -21.77 -32.55
N SER A 158 -23.33 -22.64 -31.88
CA SER A 158 -22.05 -22.34 -31.23
C SER A 158 -20.83 -22.15 -32.16
N ASN A 159 -21.01 -22.10 -33.48
CA ASN A 159 -19.92 -22.29 -34.45
C ASN A 159 -19.39 -21.02 -35.16
N ASN A 160 -19.78 -19.79 -34.78
CA ASN A 160 -19.43 -18.59 -35.56
C ASN A 160 -18.71 -17.47 -34.78
N LYS A 161 -17.36 -17.46 -34.83
CA LYS A 161 -16.48 -16.53 -34.09
C LYS A 161 -16.58 -15.03 -34.46
N LYS A 162 -17.34 -14.66 -35.50
CA LYS A 162 -17.30 -13.30 -36.09
C LYS A 162 -17.87 -12.20 -35.18
N THR A 163 -18.76 -12.54 -34.25
CA THR A 163 -19.56 -11.58 -33.47
C THR A 163 -18.82 -10.98 -32.26
N MET A 164 -17.72 -11.59 -31.81
CA MET A 164 -16.99 -11.16 -30.60
C MET A 164 -16.25 -9.82 -30.75
N LYS A 165 -15.80 -9.47 -31.96
CA LYS A 165 -14.82 -8.38 -32.17
C LYS A 165 -15.39 -6.96 -32.17
N LEU A 166 -16.71 -6.77 -32.07
CA LEU A 166 -17.35 -5.45 -32.15
C LEU A 166 -17.59 -4.75 -30.80
N ILE A 167 -17.45 -5.45 -29.67
CA ILE A 167 -18.04 -5.01 -28.38
C ILE A 167 -17.02 -4.32 -27.45
N GLU A 168 -15.71 -4.48 -27.68
CA GLU A 168 -14.68 -4.00 -26.74
C GLU A 168 -14.43 -2.47 -26.79
N SER A 169 -14.98 -1.74 -27.75
CA SER A 169 -14.52 -0.37 -28.08
C SER A 169 -15.18 0.80 -27.33
N GLU A 170 -16.27 0.61 -26.55
CA GLU A 170 -17.16 1.75 -26.20
C GLU A 170 -17.33 2.17 -24.72
N ILE A 171 -16.74 1.49 -23.71
CA ILE A 171 -17.21 1.66 -22.30
C ILE A 171 -16.22 2.36 -21.34
N TYR A 172 -14.99 2.70 -21.75
CA TYR A 172 -14.04 3.44 -20.91
C TYR A 172 -14.18 4.98 -21.06
N GLN A 173 -14.87 5.65 -20.12
CA GLN A 173 -14.55 7.05 -19.71
C GLN A 173 -15.30 7.52 -18.45
N GLN A 174 -14.83 8.66 -17.89
CA GLN A 174 -15.27 9.40 -16.68
C GLN A 174 -14.95 8.77 -15.29
N SER A 175 -14.34 9.43 -14.28
CA SER A 175 -13.45 10.62 -14.17
C SER A 175 -13.19 10.94 -12.66
N GLU A 176 -12.11 11.58 -12.17
CA GLU A 176 -10.71 11.71 -12.61
C GLU A 176 -9.85 12.46 -11.53
N SER A 177 -8.70 11.93 -11.11
CA SER A 177 -7.53 12.71 -10.60
C SER A 177 -6.29 11.79 -10.56
N PRO A 178 -5.04 12.29 -10.79
CA PRO A 178 -3.89 11.42 -11.06
C PRO A 178 -3.45 10.57 -9.86
N ASP A 179 -3.54 9.25 -10.00
CA ASP A 179 -3.18 8.28 -8.96
C ASP A 179 -1.66 8.20 -8.73
N VAL A 180 -1.24 8.31 -7.47
CA VAL A 180 0.04 7.76 -7.02
C VAL A 180 -0.25 6.31 -6.56
N ILE A 181 0.01 5.35 -7.46
CA ILE A 181 -0.07 3.92 -7.15
C ILE A 181 1.01 3.62 -6.11
N PHE A 182 0.58 3.08 -4.99
CA PHE A 182 1.47 2.40 -4.07
C PHE A 182 1.61 0.98 -4.63
N ASP A 183 2.84 0.48 -4.72
CA ASP A 183 3.03 -0.95 -4.70
C ASP A 183 2.51 -1.40 -3.32
N GLU A 184 1.33 -2.02 -3.28
CA GLU A 184 0.79 -2.66 -2.07
C GLU A 184 1.64 -3.92 -1.79
N ASP A 185 2.89 -3.70 -1.38
CA ASP A 185 3.72 -4.74 -0.80
C ASP A 185 3.00 -5.27 0.44
N ASP A 186 2.53 -6.51 0.35
CA ASP A 186 1.99 -7.28 1.45
C ASP A 186 3.03 -7.32 2.58
N SER A 187 2.88 -6.41 3.54
CA SER A 187 3.79 -6.27 4.66
C SER A 187 3.57 -7.45 5.59
N GLY A 188 4.29 -8.55 5.32
CA GLY A 188 4.42 -9.73 6.17
C GLY A 188 4.99 -9.35 7.53
N TYR A 189 4.15 -8.76 8.37
CA TYR A 189 4.47 -8.25 9.69
C TYR A 189 4.50 -9.40 10.69
N THR A 190 5.58 -10.17 10.64
CA THR A 190 5.80 -11.28 11.56
C THR A 190 6.51 -10.77 12.81
N ILE A 191 5.76 -10.36 13.84
CA ILE A 191 6.35 -10.21 15.18
C ILE A 191 6.76 -11.60 15.66
N ASN A 192 8.04 -11.79 15.95
CA ASN A 192 8.48 -12.86 16.83
C ASN A 192 7.97 -12.54 18.24
N TYR A 193 6.88 -13.18 18.66
CA TYR A 193 6.30 -12.97 19.99
C TYR A 193 7.32 -13.35 21.07
N THR A 194 7.92 -12.35 21.71
CA THR A 194 8.75 -12.56 22.90
C THR A 194 7.88 -12.44 24.15
N PRO A 195 7.96 -13.38 25.12
CA PRO A 195 7.17 -13.33 26.37
C PRO A 195 7.38 -12.08 27.24
N GLU A 196 8.37 -11.26 26.91
CA GLU A 196 8.78 -10.05 27.60
C GLU A 196 7.92 -8.83 27.24
N ARG A 197 7.34 -8.80 26.02
CA ARG A 197 6.47 -7.71 25.56
C ARG A 197 5.11 -7.81 26.23
N LYS A 198 4.73 -6.77 26.97
CA LYS A 198 3.48 -6.75 27.77
C LYS A 198 2.55 -5.63 27.32
N ILE A 199 1.26 -5.94 27.36
CA ILE A 199 0.18 -4.97 27.23
C ILE A 199 -0.46 -4.86 28.61
N PHE A 200 -0.55 -3.64 29.11
CA PHE A 200 -1.25 -3.34 30.35
C PHE A 200 -2.56 -2.64 30.00
N THR A 201 -3.69 -3.22 30.40
CA THR A 201 -5.02 -2.62 30.18
C THR A 201 -5.76 -2.43 31.48
N GLN A 202 -6.41 -1.28 31.64
CA GLN A 202 -7.37 -1.01 32.70
C GLN A 202 -8.77 -0.99 32.11
N LYS A 203 -9.68 -1.80 32.67
CA LYS A 203 -11.13 -1.67 32.41
C LYS A 203 -11.69 -0.64 33.38
N SER A 204 -12.53 0.27 32.91
CA SER A 204 -13.18 1.28 33.76
C SER A 204 -14.49 1.73 33.13
N GLU A 205 -15.47 2.07 33.96
CA GLU A 205 -16.73 2.65 33.51
C GLU A 205 -16.77 4.11 33.95
N TYR A 206 -17.11 5.00 33.02
CA TYR A 206 -17.18 6.44 33.26
C TYR A 206 -18.52 6.96 32.77
N SER A 207 -19.13 7.89 33.50
CA SER A 207 -20.29 8.62 33.00
C SER A 207 -19.93 9.46 31.78
N VAL A 208 -20.93 9.75 30.95
CA VAL A 208 -20.81 10.68 29.82
C VAL A 208 -20.30 12.05 30.31
N GLU A 209 -20.84 12.57 31.41
CA GLU A 209 -20.45 13.84 32.03
C GLU A 209 -18.96 13.86 32.42
N TYR A 210 -18.46 12.77 33.02
CA TYR A 210 -17.04 12.65 33.37
C TYR A 210 -16.13 12.75 32.13
N LEU A 211 -16.44 12.00 31.08
CA LEU A 211 -15.63 11.98 29.85
C LEU A 211 -15.71 13.32 29.10
N LEU A 212 -16.88 13.95 29.05
CA LEU A 212 -17.07 15.30 28.50
C LEU A 212 -16.22 16.32 29.28
N ARG A 213 -16.21 16.25 30.60
CA ARG A 213 -15.38 17.10 31.47
C ARG A 213 -13.88 16.87 31.25
N GLN A 214 -13.42 15.63 31.07
CA GLN A 214 -12.00 15.40 30.71
C GLN A 214 -11.66 15.97 29.34
N SER A 215 -12.57 15.89 28.37
CA SER A 215 -12.34 16.44 27.03
C SER A 215 -12.26 17.96 27.05
N ARG A 216 -13.19 18.64 27.74
CA ARG A 216 -13.16 20.10 27.96
C ARG A 216 -11.90 20.58 28.70
N ARG A 217 -11.25 19.72 29.50
CA ARG A 217 -9.97 19.98 30.19
C ARG A 217 -8.72 19.63 29.36
N GLY A 218 -8.88 19.17 28.12
CA GLY A 218 -7.77 18.70 27.28
C GLY A 218 -7.16 17.35 27.72
N LYS A 219 -7.75 16.66 28.71
CA LYS A 219 -7.28 15.37 29.24
C LYS A 219 -7.92 14.15 28.56
N LEU A 220 -8.92 14.36 27.69
CA LEU A 220 -9.41 13.36 26.74
C LEU A 220 -9.39 13.95 25.32
N ASN A 221 -8.43 13.51 24.50
CA ASN A 221 -8.29 13.93 23.12
C ASN A 221 -9.15 13.04 22.19
N LEU A 222 -10.24 13.62 21.69
CA LEU A 222 -11.18 12.99 20.75
C LEU A 222 -10.74 13.10 19.29
N GLN A 223 -9.91 14.08 18.96
CA GLN A 223 -9.45 14.37 17.60
C GLN A 223 -7.95 14.63 17.61
N PRO A 224 -7.15 13.60 17.95
CA PRO A 224 -5.73 13.68 17.72
C PRO A 224 -5.48 13.63 16.18
N ASP A 225 -4.46 14.36 15.71
CA ASP A 225 -4.30 14.86 14.32
C ASP A 225 -4.46 13.85 13.16
N PHE A 226 -4.38 12.55 13.45
CA PHE A 226 -4.52 11.44 12.51
C PHE A 226 -5.97 10.95 12.30
N GLN A 227 -6.95 11.42 13.09
CA GLN A 227 -8.34 10.98 12.97
C GLN A 227 -9.20 11.86 12.06
N ARG A 228 -10.28 11.28 11.52
CA ARG A 228 -11.21 12.02 10.66
C ARG A 228 -11.90 13.15 11.42
N GLN A 229 -12.25 14.20 10.67
CA GLN A 229 -13.38 15.05 11.00
C GLN A 229 -14.65 14.20 11.19
N PHE A 230 -15.61 14.71 11.97
CA PHE A 230 -16.85 14.00 12.28
C PHE A 230 -17.65 13.66 11.00
N VAL A 231 -17.92 12.36 10.76
CA VAL A 231 -18.55 11.83 9.54
C VAL A 231 -19.93 11.19 9.76
N TRP A 232 -20.39 11.05 11.00
CA TRP A 232 -21.72 10.51 11.25
C TRP A 232 -22.80 11.51 10.83
N ASP A 233 -23.83 11.02 10.14
CA ASP A 233 -24.99 11.85 9.81
C ASP A 233 -25.87 12.06 11.04
N LYS A 234 -26.73 13.09 10.95
CA LYS A 234 -27.65 13.48 12.02
C LYS A 234 -28.55 12.33 12.48
N VAL A 235 -28.91 11.42 11.57
CA VAL A 235 -29.80 10.28 11.83
C VAL A 235 -29.09 9.23 12.67
N LYS A 236 -27.88 8.83 12.29
CA LYS A 236 -27.06 7.85 13.01
C LYS A 236 -26.64 8.37 14.39
N ALA A 237 -26.29 9.66 14.48
CA ALA A 237 -26.01 10.30 15.76
C ALA A 237 -27.25 10.32 16.66
N SER A 238 -28.44 10.67 16.14
CA SER A 238 -29.70 10.65 16.91
C SER A 238 -30.05 9.24 17.42
N GLY A 239 -29.83 8.20 16.61
CA GLY A 239 -30.07 6.81 17.01
C GLY A 239 -29.15 6.32 18.14
N LEU A 240 -27.94 6.88 18.27
CA LEU A 240 -27.07 6.60 19.42
C LEU A 240 -27.60 7.25 20.71
N ILE A 241 -28.09 8.49 20.64
CA ILE A 241 -28.73 9.15 21.79
C ILE A 241 -29.98 8.37 22.22
N GLU A 242 -30.85 7.98 21.26
CA GLU A 242 -32.00 7.11 21.51
C GLU A 242 -31.58 5.79 22.19
N SER A 243 -30.47 5.20 21.77
CA SER A 243 -29.95 3.95 22.37
C SER A 243 -29.56 4.13 23.83
N LEU A 244 -28.83 5.20 24.17
CA LEU A 244 -28.42 5.49 25.54
C LEU A 244 -29.61 5.81 26.46
N LEU A 245 -30.58 6.59 26.00
CA LEU A 245 -31.79 6.91 26.76
C LEU A 245 -32.70 5.68 27.00
N LEU A 246 -32.51 4.60 26.23
CA LEU A 246 -33.20 3.32 26.35
C LEU A 246 -32.35 2.24 27.06
N ASP A 247 -31.24 2.62 27.69
CA ASP A 247 -30.29 1.72 28.38
C ASP A 247 -29.73 0.59 27.48
N VAL A 248 -29.70 0.81 26.16
CA VAL A 248 -29.18 -0.15 25.19
C VAL A 248 -27.64 -0.11 25.22
N PRO A 249 -26.96 -1.24 25.52
CA PRO A 249 -25.50 -1.26 25.59
C PRO A 249 -24.85 -0.84 24.27
N ILE A 250 -23.91 0.10 24.34
CA ILE A 250 -23.12 0.55 23.18
C ILE A 250 -21.73 -0.14 23.16
N PRO A 251 -21.07 -0.24 21.99
CA PRO A 251 -19.73 -0.83 21.93
C PRO A 251 -18.70 -0.06 22.76
N ILE A 252 -17.88 -0.82 23.50
CA ILE A 252 -16.79 -0.36 24.38
C ILE A 252 -15.97 0.76 23.73
N ILE A 253 -15.62 1.78 24.50
CA ILE A 253 -14.70 2.85 24.07
C ILE A 253 -13.27 2.41 24.38
N TYR A 254 -12.38 2.49 23.39
CA TYR A 254 -10.97 2.15 23.57
C TYR A 254 -10.15 3.44 23.66
N LEU A 255 -9.36 3.55 24.73
CA LEU A 255 -8.51 4.70 25.02
C LEU A 255 -7.05 4.26 25.14
N ALA A 256 -6.10 5.14 24.82
CA ALA A 256 -4.69 4.97 25.12
C ALA A 256 -4.24 6.05 26.11
N GLU A 257 -3.43 5.70 27.09
CA GLU A 257 -2.77 6.65 27.97
C GLU A 257 -1.44 7.10 27.32
N ASP A 258 -1.32 8.41 27.13
CA ASP A 258 -0.13 9.12 26.64
C ASP A 258 0.84 9.41 27.82
N ASP A 259 2.08 9.78 27.54
CA ASP A 259 3.12 9.87 28.59
C ASP A 259 2.83 10.97 29.63
N ASP A 260 2.16 12.05 29.21
CA ASP A 260 1.66 13.17 30.04
C ASP A 260 0.36 12.84 30.82
N GLY A 261 -0.12 11.60 30.71
CA GLY A 261 -1.37 11.12 31.31
C GLY A 261 -2.64 11.59 30.60
N THR A 262 -2.55 12.14 29.39
CA THR A 262 -3.72 12.43 28.55
C THR A 262 -4.27 11.14 27.92
N LEU A 263 -5.59 11.02 27.84
CA LEU A 263 -6.26 9.88 27.22
C LEU A 263 -6.56 10.17 25.75
N LEU A 264 -6.14 9.29 24.85
CA LEU A 264 -6.36 9.38 23.40
C LEU A 264 -7.44 8.38 22.99
N VAL A 265 -8.45 8.80 22.22
CA VAL A 265 -9.48 7.86 21.75
C VAL A 265 -8.96 7.01 20.59
N ILE A 266 -8.91 5.69 20.76
CA ILE A 266 -8.52 4.71 19.73
C ILE A 266 -9.74 4.32 18.89
N ASP A 267 -10.81 3.85 19.54
CA ASP A 267 -12.13 3.60 18.95
C ASP A 267 -13.22 4.22 19.82
N GLY A 268 -14.32 4.61 19.18
CA GLY A 268 -15.45 5.27 19.83
C GLY A 268 -15.48 6.77 19.60
N GLN A 269 -14.53 7.34 18.85
CA GLN A 269 -14.48 8.76 18.49
C GLN A 269 -15.86 9.28 18.07
N GLN A 270 -16.45 8.70 17.02
CA GLN A 270 -17.72 9.16 16.47
C GLN A 270 -18.90 8.97 17.45
N ARG A 271 -18.78 8.02 18.40
CA ARG A 271 -19.76 7.82 19.48
C ARG A 271 -19.68 8.96 20.48
N LEU A 272 -18.51 9.19 21.07
CA LEU A 272 -18.24 10.29 22.02
C LEU A 272 -18.54 11.66 21.39
N SER A 273 -18.04 11.93 20.19
CA SER A 273 -18.31 13.18 19.46
C SER A 273 -19.80 13.40 19.22
N SER A 274 -20.59 12.35 18.93
CA SER A 274 -22.05 12.49 18.77
C SER A 274 -22.72 12.85 20.09
N ILE A 275 -22.36 12.16 21.17
CA ILE A 275 -22.93 12.38 22.51
C ILE A 275 -22.63 13.81 22.97
N PHE A 276 -21.36 14.22 22.92
CA PHE A 276 -20.94 15.55 23.33
C PHE A 276 -21.55 16.65 22.45
N SER A 277 -21.60 16.46 21.11
CA SER A 277 -22.26 17.39 20.19
C SER A 277 -23.75 17.57 20.48
N PHE A 278 -24.42 16.56 21.04
CA PHE A 278 -25.84 16.68 21.41
C PHE A 278 -25.99 17.52 22.70
N ILE A 279 -25.18 17.24 23.73
CA ILE A 279 -25.14 17.99 24.99
C ILE A 279 -24.75 19.46 24.74
N ASP A 280 -23.71 19.71 23.93
CA ASP A 280 -23.30 21.06 23.50
C ASP A 280 -24.30 21.71 22.49
N GLY A 281 -25.33 20.98 22.07
CA GLY A 281 -26.39 21.44 21.16
C GLY A 281 -25.96 21.69 19.71
N ARG A 282 -24.70 21.42 19.33
CA ARG A 282 -24.12 21.68 18.01
C ARG A 282 -23.15 20.60 17.56
N PHE A 283 -23.21 20.25 16.28
CA PHE A 283 -22.16 19.46 15.62
C PHE A 283 -20.85 20.26 15.46
N PRO A 284 -19.70 19.60 15.23
CA PRO A 284 -18.40 20.26 15.03
C PRO A 284 -18.35 21.22 13.83
N ASN A 285 -19.32 21.16 12.91
CA ASN A 285 -19.49 22.11 11.79
C ASN A 285 -20.37 23.33 12.15
N GLY A 286 -20.66 23.55 13.44
CA GLY A 286 -21.43 24.68 13.96
C GLY A 286 -22.96 24.55 13.85
N LYS A 287 -23.47 23.55 13.11
CA LYS A 287 -24.93 23.35 12.93
C LYS A 287 -25.57 22.79 14.18
N PHE A 288 -26.76 23.29 14.53
CA PHE A 288 -27.55 22.80 15.67
C PHE A 288 -27.85 21.30 15.57
N PHE A 289 -27.58 20.56 16.65
CA PHE A 289 -27.89 19.14 16.77
C PHE A 289 -29.24 18.94 17.47
N ARG A 290 -30.31 19.07 16.69
CA ARG A 290 -31.64 18.57 17.05
C ARG A 290 -31.74 17.07 16.78
N LEU A 291 -32.45 16.29 17.59
CA LEU A 291 -32.68 14.86 17.30
C LEU A 291 -33.48 14.67 15.99
N SER A 292 -33.33 13.53 15.31
CA SER A 292 -33.99 13.30 14.01
C SER A 292 -34.16 11.82 13.66
N LYS A 293 -35.38 11.47 13.21
CA LYS A 293 -35.78 10.10 12.79
C LYS A 293 -35.63 9.04 13.89
N ILE A 294 -35.78 9.46 15.14
CA ILE A 294 -35.95 8.61 16.32
C ILE A 294 -37.22 7.75 16.16
N LYS A 295 -37.18 6.50 16.63
CA LYS A 295 -38.20 5.48 16.33
C LYS A 295 -39.17 5.23 17.48
N ILE A 296 -38.64 5.19 18.69
CA ILE A 296 -39.29 4.79 19.93
C ILE A 296 -39.67 6.05 20.72
N LEU A 297 -38.67 6.86 21.11
CA LEU A 297 -38.84 8.08 21.90
C LEU A 297 -39.28 9.28 21.03
N LYS A 298 -40.48 9.21 20.46
CA LYS A 298 -40.96 10.16 19.44
C LYS A 298 -41.15 11.58 19.99
N GLU A 299 -41.43 11.71 21.28
CA GLU A 299 -41.61 12.94 22.04
C GLU A 299 -40.34 13.82 22.13
N ILE A 300 -39.15 13.23 22.00
CA ILE A 300 -37.88 13.97 21.95
C ILE A 300 -37.36 14.24 20.52
N ASN A 301 -38.04 13.74 19.49
CA ASN A 301 -37.65 13.96 18.10
C ASN A 301 -37.70 15.47 17.75
N GLN A 302 -36.68 15.97 17.04
CA GLN A 302 -36.48 17.39 16.68
C GLN A 302 -36.13 18.36 17.83
N LYS A 303 -36.02 17.88 19.07
CA LYS A 303 -35.55 18.67 20.22
C LYS A 303 -34.01 18.76 20.30
N LEU A 304 -33.49 19.83 20.89
CA LEU A 304 -32.13 19.96 21.41
C LEU A 304 -32.01 19.30 22.80
N PHE A 305 -30.79 19.11 23.31
CA PHE A 305 -30.56 18.66 24.68
C PHE A 305 -31.20 19.59 25.73
N SER A 306 -31.13 20.90 25.53
CA SER A 306 -31.78 21.89 26.42
C SER A 306 -33.31 21.99 26.27
N GLU A 307 -33.94 21.16 25.43
CA GLU A 307 -35.39 21.18 25.16
C GLU A 307 -36.08 19.85 25.54
N ILE A 308 -35.31 18.79 25.81
CA ILE A 308 -35.80 17.53 26.40
C ILE A 308 -35.96 17.68 27.92
N ASP A 309 -36.80 16.85 28.52
CA ASP A 309 -37.09 16.94 29.96
C ASP A 309 -35.84 16.58 30.78
N GLU A 310 -35.69 17.21 31.96
CA GLU A 310 -34.52 17.13 32.84
C GLU A 310 -34.12 15.67 33.15
N SER A 311 -35.11 14.79 33.37
CA SER A 311 -34.88 13.35 33.59
C SER A 311 -34.22 12.61 32.41
N TYR A 312 -34.38 13.08 31.17
CA TYR A 312 -33.63 12.56 30.02
C TYR A 312 -32.25 13.22 29.87
N GLN A 313 -32.07 14.44 30.40
CA GLN A 313 -30.76 15.09 30.45
C GLN A 313 -29.86 14.36 31.45
N ASP A 314 -30.32 14.22 32.70
CA ASP A 314 -29.66 13.47 33.78
C ASP A 314 -29.28 12.07 33.31
N LYS A 315 -30.25 11.33 32.75
CA LYS A 315 -30.03 9.96 32.25
C LYS A 315 -28.95 9.88 31.17
N LEU A 316 -28.82 10.88 30.30
CA LEU A 316 -27.77 10.89 29.28
C LEU A 316 -26.40 11.25 29.86
N GLU A 317 -26.35 12.17 30.82
CA GLU A 317 -25.11 12.63 31.46
C GLU A 317 -24.52 11.58 32.42
N GLU A 318 -25.38 10.89 33.18
CA GLU A 318 -25.01 9.80 34.08
C GLU A 318 -24.73 8.47 33.36
N ALA A 319 -25.16 8.31 32.10
CA ALA A 319 -25.06 7.07 31.34
C ALA A 319 -23.65 6.44 31.41
N PRO A 320 -23.49 5.21 31.92
CA PRO A 320 -22.18 4.58 32.08
C PRO A 320 -21.66 4.09 30.73
N LEU A 321 -20.47 4.55 30.35
CA LEU A 321 -19.74 4.07 29.18
C LEU A 321 -18.61 3.14 29.61
N SER A 322 -18.67 1.87 29.22
CA SER A 322 -17.59 0.91 29.46
C SER A 322 -16.37 1.27 28.58
N THR A 323 -15.21 1.41 29.22
CA THR A 323 -13.95 1.78 28.58
C THR A 323 -12.83 0.77 28.85
N ILE A 324 -11.92 0.65 27.89
CA ILE A 324 -10.64 -0.05 28.04
C ILE A 324 -9.52 0.94 27.75
N ILE A 325 -8.70 1.23 28.77
CA ILE A 325 -7.52 2.09 28.66
C ILE A 325 -6.29 1.18 28.47
N VAL A 326 -5.61 1.33 27.33
CA VAL A 326 -4.26 0.79 27.10
C VAL A 326 -3.26 1.72 27.79
N LYS A 327 -2.57 1.19 28.79
CA LYS A 327 -1.66 1.97 29.66
C LYS A 327 -0.36 2.34 28.95
N LYS A 328 0.25 3.45 29.37
CA LYS A 328 1.45 4.00 28.72
C LYS A 328 2.65 3.05 28.81
N GLU A 329 2.73 2.26 29.89
CA GLU A 329 3.70 1.20 30.14
C GLU A 329 3.60 0.00 29.18
N SER A 330 2.58 -0.05 28.31
CA SER A 330 2.46 -1.09 27.29
C SER A 330 3.48 -0.90 26.17
N ASP A 331 3.94 -2.01 25.60
CA ASP A 331 4.89 -2.00 24.47
C ASP A 331 4.34 -1.20 23.26
N PRO A 332 5.10 -0.24 22.67
CA PRO A 332 4.62 0.60 21.57
C PRO A 332 4.27 -0.16 20.27
N GLU A 333 4.97 -1.25 19.95
CA GLU A 333 4.65 -2.06 18.76
C GLU A 333 3.35 -2.84 18.98
N LEU A 334 3.13 -3.35 20.20
CA LEU A 334 1.85 -3.96 20.56
C LEU A 334 0.70 -2.93 20.65
N LYS A 335 0.96 -1.67 21.06
CA LYS A 335 -0.04 -0.59 20.95
C LYS A 335 -0.44 -0.37 19.48
N PHE A 336 0.53 -0.31 18.56
CA PHE A 336 0.28 -0.17 17.11
C PHE A 336 -0.64 -1.29 16.59
N GLU A 337 -0.31 -2.55 16.89
CA GLU A 337 -1.10 -3.70 16.46
C GLU A 337 -2.52 -3.71 17.07
N ILE A 338 -2.67 -3.37 18.35
CA ILE A 338 -3.98 -3.21 18.99
C ILE A 338 -4.80 -2.14 18.26
N PHE A 339 -4.21 -0.99 17.94
CA PHE A 339 -4.91 0.09 17.26
C PHE A 339 -5.34 -0.35 15.85
N GLU A 340 -4.49 -1.06 15.12
CA GLU A 340 -4.80 -1.58 13.79
C GLU A 340 -5.97 -2.60 13.81
N ARG A 341 -5.96 -3.51 14.80
CA ARG A 341 -7.02 -4.52 15.02
C ARG A 341 -8.36 -3.89 15.48
N LEU A 342 -8.32 -2.84 16.30
CA LEU A 342 -9.51 -2.15 16.80
C LEU A 342 -10.14 -1.19 15.78
N ASN A 343 -9.37 -0.67 14.82
CA ASN A 343 -9.87 0.23 13.77
C ASN A 343 -10.78 -0.44 12.71
N THR A 344 -11.31 -1.63 12.98
CA THR A 344 -12.12 -2.44 12.04
C THR A 344 -13.52 -1.91 11.75
N GLY A 345 -14.02 -0.93 12.54
CA GLY A 345 -15.36 -0.35 12.38
C GLY A 345 -15.46 0.91 11.47
N SER A 346 -14.34 1.37 10.90
CA SER A 346 -14.23 2.57 10.05
C SER A 346 -13.25 2.30 8.90
N VAL A 347 -13.12 3.19 7.89
CA VAL A 347 -11.97 3.06 6.95
C VAL A 347 -10.67 3.10 7.76
N LYS A 348 -9.79 2.13 7.54
CA LYS A 348 -8.57 1.99 8.35
C LYS A 348 -7.68 3.23 8.25
N LEU A 349 -7.07 3.60 9.37
CA LEU A 349 -5.85 4.41 9.35
C LEU A 349 -4.76 3.63 8.61
N ASN A 350 -3.88 4.31 7.88
CA ASN A 350 -2.68 3.71 7.32
C ASN A 350 -1.53 3.78 8.34
N ASP A 351 -0.42 3.13 8.00
CA ASP A 351 0.74 3.08 8.89
C ASP A 351 1.25 4.46 9.30
N GLN A 352 1.27 5.45 8.39
CA GLN A 352 1.77 6.78 8.70
C GLN A 352 0.83 7.57 9.64
N GLU A 353 -0.49 7.44 9.46
CA GLU A 353 -1.50 7.98 10.38
C GLU A 353 -1.36 7.33 11.78
N LEU A 354 -1.07 6.03 11.85
CA LEU A 354 -0.77 5.33 13.10
C LEU A 354 0.58 5.76 13.72
N ARG A 355 1.62 6.00 12.93
CA ARG A 355 2.91 6.54 13.43
C ARG A 355 2.74 7.94 14.01
N ASN A 356 1.98 8.81 13.34
CA ASN A 356 1.63 10.16 13.85
C ASN A 356 0.78 10.11 15.13
N CYS A 357 0.10 9.00 15.42
CA CYS A 357 -0.54 8.77 16.72
C CYS A 357 0.47 8.45 17.83
N LEU A 358 1.33 7.47 17.57
CA LEU A 358 2.11 6.79 18.60
C LEU A 358 3.44 7.48 18.91
N PHE A 359 4.02 8.17 17.93
CA PHE A 359 5.35 8.79 18.02
C PHE A 359 5.22 10.31 17.89
N ARG A 360 4.63 10.92 18.92
CA ARG A 360 4.48 12.38 19.03
C ARG A 360 5.78 13.03 19.50
N GLY A 361 6.10 14.20 18.97
CA GLY A 361 7.30 14.95 19.34
C GLY A 361 7.80 15.83 18.20
N PRO A 362 8.91 16.56 18.40
CA PRO A 362 9.47 17.46 17.38
C PRO A 362 9.76 16.78 16.03
N TYR A 363 10.03 15.47 16.03
CA TYR A 363 10.37 14.75 14.80
C TYR A 363 9.21 14.61 13.82
N ILE A 364 8.02 14.22 14.28
CA ILE A 364 6.86 14.12 13.36
C ILE A 364 6.45 15.49 12.80
N ASP A 365 6.67 16.55 13.56
CA ASP A 365 6.41 17.92 13.11
C ASP A 365 7.46 18.41 12.11
N LEU A 366 8.74 18.03 12.28
CA LEU A 366 9.78 18.22 11.26
C LEU A 366 9.45 17.46 9.96
N LEU A 367 9.00 16.22 10.05
CA LEU A 367 8.62 15.43 8.86
C LEU A 367 7.45 16.10 8.10
N LYS A 368 6.45 16.64 8.82
CA LYS A 368 5.37 17.47 8.23
C LYS A 368 5.90 18.77 7.64
N GLN A 369 6.88 19.42 8.27
CA GLN A 369 7.51 20.64 7.73
C GLN A 369 8.23 20.36 6.42
N LEU A 370 8.98 19.27 6.33
CA LEU A 370 9.70 18.85 5.13
C LEU A 370 8.75 18.41 4.00
N SER A 371 7.61 17.77 4.32
CA SER A 371 6.61 17.40 3.30
C SER A 371 5.91 18.61 2.66
N ASN A 372 5.98 19.77 3.32
CA ASN A 372 5.50 21.06 2.84
C ASN A 372 6.54 21.84 1.98
N ASP A 373 7.74 21.29 1.76
CA ASP A 373 8.70 21.91 0.83
C ASP A 373 8.17 21.88 -0.62
N LYS A 374 8.22 23.04 -1.29
CA LYS A 374 7.64 23.21 -2.63
C LYS A 374 8.38 22.43 -3.72
N ASP A 375 9.69 22.28 -3.58
CA ASP A 375 10.49 21.55 -4.55
C ASP A 375 10.34 20.04 -4.36
N TYR A 376 10.18 19.58 -3.11
CA TYR A 376 9.75 18.22 -2.80
C TYR A 376 8.36 17.91 -3.40
N GLN A 377 7.36 18.76 -3.14
CA GLN A 377 6.01 18.58 -3.72
C GLN A 377 6.04 18.55 -5.25
N TYR A 378 6.87 19.39 -5.89
CA TYR A 378 7.07 19.41 -7.34
C TYR A 378 7.65 18.09 -7.90
N ILE A 379 8.72 17.54 -7.31
CA ILE A 379 9.32 16.28 -7.80
C ILE A 379 8.46 15.05 -7.50
N MET A 380 7.64 15.11 -6.45
CA MET A 380 6.69 14.05 -6.11
C MET A 380 5.38 14.14 -6.91
N GLY A 381 5.02 15.31 -7.44
CA GLY A 381 3.76 15.57 -8.13
C GLY A 381 2.57 15.90 -7.21
N PHE A 382 2.83 16.24 -5.95
CA PHE A 382 1.79 16.66 -4.99
C PHE A 382 1.32 18.09 -5.29
N LYS A 383 0.01 18.33 -5.13
CA LYS A 383 -0.61 19.67 -5.28
C LYS A 383 -0.77 20.42 -3.94
N GLY A 384 -0.21 19.86 -2.87
CA GLY A 384 -0.36 20.26 -1.48
C GLY A 384 -0.28 19.03 -0.56
N PRO A 385 -0.46 19.19 0.77
CA PRO A 385 -0.40 18.09 1.73
C PRO A 385 -1.35 16.94 1.39
N ASP A 386 -0.87 15.70 1.50
CA ASP A 386 -1.71 14.54 1.25
C ASP A 386 -2.61 14.23 2.45
N LYS A 387 -3.90 13.99 2.18
CA LYS A 387 -4.91 13.78 3.24
C LYS A 387 -4.73 12.47 4.02
N ARG A 388 -3.89 11.56 3.54
CA ARG A 388 -3.50 10.30 4.19
C ARG A 388 -2.02 10.31 4.60
N MET A 389 -1.39 11.49 4.69
CA MET A 389 0.01 11.68 5.09
C MET A 389 1.03 10.93 4.22
N LYS A 390 0.69 10.59 2.97
CA LYS A 390 1.60 9.88 2.05
C LYS A 390 2.87 10.67 1.74
N ASP A 391 2.74 11.99 1.68
CA ASP A 391 3.84 12.93 1.55
C ASP A 391 4.79 12.86 2.76
N VAL A 392 4.25 12.79 3.98
CA VAL A 392 5.02 12.65 5.23
C VAL A 392 5.71 11.28 5.31
N GLU A 393 5.05 10.20 4.87
CA GLU A 393 5.65 8.85 4.85
C GLU A 393 6.88 8.79 3.94
N TYR A 394 6.85 9.44 2.77
CA TYR A 394 8.00 9.51 1.88
C TYR A 394 9.16 10.34 2.48
N VAL A 395 8.89 11.40 3.23
CA VAL A 395 9.95 12.07 4.02
C VAL A 395 10.52 11.09 5.05
N LEU A 396 9.68 10.39 5.82
CA LEU A 396 10.14 9.40 6.80
C LEU A 396 11.00 8.30 6.17
N ARG A 397 10.62 7.76 4.99
CA ARG A 397 11.45 6.79 4.25
C ARG A 397 12.85 7.31 4.01
N PHE A 398 12.98 8.55 3.53
CA PHE A 398 14.28 9.19 3.35
C PHE A 398 15.05 9.28 4.67
N SER A 399 14.43 9.81 5.72
CA SER A 399 15.07 10.02 7.01
C SER A 399 15.57 8.70 7.61
N SER A 400 14.76 7.64 7.56
CA SER A 400 15.16 6.32 8.08
C SER A 400 16.33 5.73 7.30
N PHE A 401 16.36 5.83 5.97
CA PHE A 401 17.51 5.38 5.18
C PHE A 401 18.76 6.25 5.40
N PHE A 402 18.59 7.54 5.66
CA PHE A 402 19.67 8.46 6.02
C PHE A 402 20.28 8.12 7.39
N HIS A 403 19.46 7.98 8.43
CA HIS A 403 19.90 7.70 9.81
C HIS A 403 20.48 6.30 10.00
N GLN A 404 19.85 5.27 9.42
CA GLN A 404 20.10 3.87 9.80
C GLN A 404 20.71 3.01 8.68
N SER A 405 20.76 3.51 7.45
CA SER A 405 21.18 2.77 6.24
C SER A 405 20.29 1.57 5.88
N TYR A 406 20.30 1.20 4.60
CA TYR A 406 19.49 0.10 4.06
C TYR A 406 19.81 -1.27 4.69
N PHE A 407 21.02 -1.45 5.25
CA PHE A 407 21.41 -2.68 5.96
C PHE A 407 20.57 -2.98 7.21
N LYS A 408 19.86 -1.98 7.77
CA LYS A 408 18.99 -2.16 8.94
C LYS A 408 17.53 -2.49 8.58
N CYS A 409 17.17 -2.48 7.30
CA CYS A 409 15.80 -2.79 6.82
C CYS A 409 15.51 -4.31 6.76
N THR A 410 16.03 -5.11 7.71
CA THR A 410 15.97 -6.59 7.65
C THR A 410 14.56 -7.13 7.88
N ASN A 411 13.76 -6.45 8.71
CA ASN A 411 12.46 -6.95 9.19
C ASN A 411 11.28 -6.26 8.45
N GLY A 412 11.49 -5.88 7.19
CA GLY A 412 10.52 -5.17 6.36
C GLY A 412 10.45 -3.65 6.63
N LEU A 413 9.93 -2.92 5.64
CA LEU A 413 9.95 -1.45 5.65
C LEU A 413 9.17 -0.83 6.80
N SER A 414 7.96 -1.32 7.14
CA SER A 414 7.16 -0.67 8.20
C SER A 414 7.86 -0.71 9.57
N ASN A 415 8.53 -1.82 9.91
CA ASN A 415 9.37 -1.93 11.12
C ASN A 415 10.57 -0.98 11.09
N PHE A 416 11.21 -0.82 9.94
CA PHE A 416 12.33 0.11 9.75
C PHE A 416 11.89 1.57 10.03
N LEU A 417 10.75 1.99 9.49
CA LEU A 417 10.17 3.32 9.73
C LEU A 417 9.69 3.50 11.18
N ASN A 418 9.09 2.47 11.79
CA ASN A 418 8.65 2.52 13.19
C ASN A 418 9.83 2.66 14.17
N ASN A 419 10.93 1.96 13.92
CA ASN A 419 12.15 2.08 14.73
C ASN A 419 12.77 3.48 14.62
N ASP A 420 12.76 4.08 13.43
CA ASP A 420 13.23 5.45 13.21
C ASP A 420 12.38 6.49 13.96
N MET A 421 11.05 6.40 13.84
CA MET A 421 10.11 7.24 14.58
C MET A 421 10.31 7.16 16.10
N LYS A 422 10.61 5.96 16.62
CA LYS A 422 10.88 5.73 18.05
C LYS A 422 12.22 6.31 18.49
N ASN A 423 13.29 6.07 17.73
CA ASN A 423 14.64 6.50 18.09
C ASN A 423 14.79 8.02 18.03
N TYR A 424 14.19 8.65 17.01
CA TYR A 424 14.28 10.10 16.78
C TYR A 424 13.07 10.86 17.31
N GLN A 425 12.14 10.25 18.07
CA GLN A 425 10.90 10.90 18.54
C GLN A 425 11.15 12.31 19.15
N ASN A 426 12.22 12.44 19.93
CA ASN A 426 12.70 13.68 20.55
C ASN A 426 14.03 14.16 19.93
N ILE A 427 14.10 14.21 18.60
CA ILE A 427 15.26 14.64 17.81
C ILE A 427 15.85 15.99 18.28
N ASN A 428 17.16 16.04 18.47
CA ASN A 428 17.87 17.25 18.91
C ASN A 428 18.12 18.23 17.74
N GLU A 429 18.52 19.46 18.04
CA GLU A 429 18.67 20.53 17.03
C GLU A 429 19.73 20.22 15.96
N GLU A 430 20.83 19.54 16.30
CA GLU A 430 21.91 19.17 15.38
C GLU A 430 21.43 18.14 14.34
N ASP A 431 20.80 17.06 14.79
CA ASP A 431 20.19 16.03 13.92
C ASP A 431 19.07 16.63 13.03
N GLN A 432 18.29 17.59 13.56
CA GLN A 432 17.28 18.31 12.77
C GLN A 432 17.91 19.11 11.63
N GLU A 433 18.94 19.91 11.90
CA GLU A 433 19.63 20.72 10.89
C GLU A 433 20.32 19.87 9.83
N GLU A 434 20.96 18.76 10.23
CA GLU A 434 21.58 17.82 9.29
C GLU A 434 20.53 17.17 8.38
N LEU A 435 19.42 16.68 8.94
CA LEU A 435 18.35 16.06 8.18
C LEU A 435 17.72 17.05 7.17
N ILE A 436 17.42 18.28 7.59
CA ILE A 436 16.89 19.34 6.71
C ILE A 436 17.87 19.61 5.56
N THR A 437 19.16 19.69 5.86
CA THR A 437 20.21 20.02 4.88
C THR A 437 20.36 18.91 3.84
N ASN A 438 20.43 17.65 4.28
CA ASN A 438 20.58 16.50 3.40
C ASN A 438 19.30 16.20 2.60
N PHE A 439 18.12 16.37 3.19
CA PHE A 439 16.84 16.26 2.46
C PHE A 439 16.77 17.28 1.33
N LYS A 440 17.02 18.57 1.62
CA LYS A 440 17.02 19.63 0.60
C LYS A 440 18.07 19.39 -0.48
N LYS A 441 19.26 18.91 -0.12
CA LYS A 441 20.30 18.48 -1.09
C LYS A 441 19.76 17.40 -2.03
N ALA A 442 19.16 16.34 -1.51
CA ALA A 442 18.60 15.24 -2.29
C ALA A 442 17.44 15.70 -3.21
N VAL A 443 16.53 16.54 -2.71
CA VAL A 443 15.44 17.14 -3.49
C VAL A 443 15.98 17.93 -4.68
N GLN A 444 16.96 18.82 -4.48
CA GLN A 444 17.52 19.64 -5.57
C GLN A 444 18.23 18.79 -6.63
N ILE A 445 18.97 17.75 -6.23
CA ILE A 445 19.64 16.84 -7.16
C ILE A 445 18.61 16.12 -8.05
N ASN A 446 17.56 15.56 -7.44
CA ASN A 446 16.50 14.86 -8.18
C ASN A 446 15.69 15.79 -9.09
N LYS A 447 15.40 17.02 -8.63
CA LYS A 447 14.79 18.09 -9.42
C LYS A 447 15.63 18.43 -10.66
N SER A 448 16.97 18.45 -10.55
CA SER A 448 17.87 18.70 -11.69
C SER A 448 18.04 17.49 -12.62
N LEU A 449 17.96 16.27 -12.10
CA LEU A 449 18.04 15.06 -12.92
C LEU A 449 16.78 14.86 -13.78
N PHE A 450 15.58 14.89 -13.17
CA PHE A 450 14.32 14.49 -13.82
C PHE A 450 13.13 15.43 -13.58
N GLY A 451 13.24 16.45 -12.72
CA GLY A 451 12.15 17.41 -12.46
C GLY A 451 10.88 16.73 -11.96
N ASN A 452 9.73 17.04 -12.56
CA ASN A 452 8.46 16.38 -12.24
C ASN A 452 8.36 14.91 -12.71
N ARG A 453 9.40 14.37 -13.36
CA ARG A 453 9.51 12.96 -13.74
C ARG A 453 10.38 12.15 -12.78
N SER A 454 10.86 12.75 -11.68
CA SER A 454 11.58 12.02 -10.63
C SER A 454 10.78 10.83 -10.14
N PHE A 455 11.47 9.71 -9.91
CA PHE A 455 10.90 8.46 -9.37
C PHE A 455 9.77 7.85 -10.24
N ARG A 456 9.67 8.25 -11.52
CA ARG A 456 8.74 7.65 -12.50
C ARG A 456 9.45 6.58 -13.32
N LYS A 457 8.75 5.48 -13.63
CA LYS A 457 9.30 4.40 -14.46
C LYS A 457 9.23 4.76 -15.95
N ILE A 458 10.18 4.27 -16.74
CA ILE A 458 10.16 4.37 -18.20
C ILE A 458 9.71 3.02 -18.77
N ARG A 459 8.72 3.02 -19.67
CA ARG A 459 8.40 1.88 -20.52
C ARG A 459 9.29 1.96 -21.75
N ARG A 460 10.04 0.89 -22.03
CA ARG A 460 10.71 0.70 -23.32
C ARG A 460 9.67 0.62 -24.44
N GLY A 461 9.96 1.22 -25.58
CA GLY A 461 9.16 1.00 -26.79
C GLY A 461 9.09 -0.48 -27.17
N ASP A 462 8.00 -0.88 -27.82
CA ASP A 462 7.81 -2.22 -28.37
C ASP A 462 7.63 -2.15 -29.90
N ASP A 463 7.45 -3.30 -30.56
CA ASP A 463 7.36 -3.39 -32.02
C ASP A 463 6.19 -2.56 -32.63
N ASN A 464 5.23 -2.09 -31.82
CA ASN A 464 4.10 -1.27 -32.25
C ASN A 464 4.27 0.23 -31.93
N ASP A 465 5.00 0.58 -30.86
CA ASP A 465 5.45 1.95 -30.57
C ASP A 465 6.94 1.91 -30.16
N PRO A 466 7.88 2.20 -31.09
CA PRO A 466 9.31 2.09 -30.82
C PRO A 466 9.84 3.17 -29.86
N ASN A 467 9.02 4.15 -29.46
CA ASN A 467 9.46 5.22 -28.56
C ASN A 467 9.32 4.81 -27.09
N SER A 468 10.41 4.93 -26.33
CA SER A 468 10.34 4.79 -24.88
C SER A 468 9.53 5.94 -24.27
N THR A 469 8.52 5.61 -23.48
CA THR A 469 7.58 6.56 -22.87
C THR A 469 7.63 6.51 -21.34
N TRP A 470 7.35 7.64 -20.69
CA TRP A 470 7.25 7.68 -19.23
C TRP A 470 5.95 7.02 -18.78
N LYS A 471 6.05 5.87 -18.10
CA LYS A 471 4.91 5.04 -17.71
C LYS A 471 4.14 5.73 -16.59
N ASN A 472 2.89 6.10 -16.86
CA ASN A 472 1.95 6.72 -15.92
C ASN A 472 2.61 7.82 -15.04
N THR A 473 2.88 8.98 -15.64
CA THR A 473 3.60 10.10 -15.01
C THR A 473 2.99 10.61 -13.69
N ALA A 474 1.76 10.21 -13.35
CA ALA A 474 1.18 10.41 -12.02
C ALA A 474 1.94 9.67 -10.90
N VAL A 475 2.46 8.48 -11.17
CA VAL A 475 2.84 7.47 -10.16
C VAL A 475 4.29 7.55 -9.68
N VAL A 476 4.51 8.01 -8.46
CA VAL A 476 5.79 7.79 -7.74
C VAL A 476 6.00 6.28 -7.54
N ASN A 477 7.13 5.72 -7.97
CA ASN A 477 7.57 4.40 -7.52
C ASN A 477 8.48 4.56 -6.29
N GLY A 478 8.07 3.96 -5.17
CA GLY A 478 8.76 4.16 -3.89
C GLY A 478 10.16 3.57 -3.84
N SER A 479 10.41 2.49 -4.58
CA SER A 479 11.72 1.83 -4.65
C SER A 479 12.77 2.70 -5.35
N LEU A 480 12.37 3.38 -6.43
CA LEU A 480 13.18 4.41 -7.09
C LEU A 480 13.40 5.62 -6.18
N TYR A 481 12.36 6.07 -5.46
CA TYR A 481 12.49 7.15 -4.47
C TYR A 481 13.56 6.86 -3.43
N ASP A 482 13.54 5.67 -2.81
CA ASP A 482 14.49 5.29 -1.76
C ASP A 482 15.95 5.44 -2.21
N VAL A 483 16.31 4.87 -3.36
CA VAL A 483 17.69 4.91 -3.87
C VAL A 483 18.08 6.28 -4.41
N MET A 484 17.19 6.92 -5.18
CA MET A 484 17.48 8.22 -5.81
C MET A 484 17.54 9.36 -4.79
N MET A 485 16.81 9.30 -3.68
CA MET A 485 16.94 10.30 -2.63
C MET A 485 18.14 10.04 -1.71
N THR A 486 18.45 8.78 -1.39
CA THR A 486 19.49 8.45 -0.40
C THR A 486 20.90 8.38 -1.00
N CYS A 487 21.10 7.72 -2.15
CA CYS A 487 22.43 7.36 -2.64
C CYS A 487 23.30 8.55 -3.08
N PHE A 488 22.69 9.71 -3.38
CA PHE A 488 23.42 10.92 -3.75
C PHE A 488 23.93 11.75 -2.56
N ILE A 489 23.47 11.49 -1.32
CA ILE A 489 23.84 12.28 -0.14
C ILE A 489 25.36 12.26 0.11
N GLN A 490 26.00 11.12 -0.12
CA GLN A 490 27.44 10.92 0.17
C GLN A 490 28.41 11.68 -0.76
N TYR A 491 27.96 12.20 -1.91
CA TYR A 491 28.83 12.88 -2.88
C TYR A 491 28.72 14.40 -2.77
N ASP A 492 29.76 15.12 -3.17
CA ASP A 492 29.67 16.58 -3.30
C ASP A 492 28.71 16.98 -4.43
N ARG A 493 27.96 18.07 -4.20
CA ARG A 493 26.96 18.57 -5.15
C ARG A 493 27.60 18.93 -6.50
N ASN A 494 28.80 19.50 -6.52
CA ASN A 494 29.43 19.95 -7.78
C ASN A 494 29.87 18.77 -8.65
N ILE A 495 30.30 17.65 -8.05
CA ILE A 495 30.66 16.42 -8.76
C ILE A 495 29.41 15.79 -9.42
N ILE A 496 28.27 15.80 -8.72
CA ILE A 496 26.97 15.39 -9.30
C ILE A 496 26.57 16.35 -10.42
N TYR A 497 26.63 17.66 -10.20
CA TYR A 497 26.22 18.66 -11.18
C TYR A 497 27.04 18.62 -12.47
N ARG A 498 28.34 18.33 -12.37
CA ARG A 498 29.26 18.12 -13.50
C ARG A 498 28.90 16.87 -14.34
N ASN A 499 28.30 15.85 -13.71
CA ASN A 499 28.05 14.54 -14.31
C ASN A 499 26.54 14.25 -14.53
N LEU A 500 25.65 15.26 -14.48
CA LEU A 500 24.20 15.05 -14.53
C LEU A 500 23.72 14.23 -15.73
N GLU A 501 24.32 14.43 -16.91
CA GLU A 501 23.90 13.74 -18.14
C GLU A 501 24.23 12.25 -18.07
N ALA A 502 25.47 11.90 -17.71
CA ALA A 502 25.90 10.52 -17.50
C ALA A 502 25.08 9.81 -16.40
N ILE A 503 24.80 10.50 -15.28
CA ILE A 503 23.93 9.97 -14.22
C ILE A 503 22.51 9.73 -14.76
N ARG A 504 21.94 10.69 -15.50
CA ARG A 504 20.59 10.59 -16.07
C ARG A 504 20.49 9.40 -17.03
N GLU A 505 21.43 9.24 -17.94
CA GLU A 505 21.49 8.13 -18.89
C GLU A 505 21.66 6.78 -18.17
N ALA A 506 22.55 6.69 -17.18
CA ALA A 506 22.76 5.46 -16.44
C ALA A 506 21.54 5.05 -15.60
N VAL A 507 20.83 6.00 -14.98
CA VAL A 507 19.58 5.73 -14.27
C VAL A 507 18.48 5.29 -15.24
N ILE A 508 18.39 5.87 -16.44
CA ILE A 508 17.49 5.40 -17.51
C ILE A 508 17.83 3.96 -17.90
N HIS A 509 19.10 3.67 -18.17
CA HIS A 509 19.58 2.32 -18.54
C HIS A 509 19.30 1.28 -17.45
N LEU A 510 19.47 1.62 -16.17
CA LEU A 510 19.07 0.76 -15.06
C LEU A 510 17.57 0.42 -15.09
N MET A 511 16.71 1.39 -15.43
CA MET A 511 15.26 1.20 -15.51
C MET A 511 14.77 0.46 -16.76
N THR A 512 15.58 0.32 -17.83
CA THR A 512 15.14 -0.32 -19.09
C THR A 512 15.90 -1.59 -19.49
N GLU A 513 17.17 -1.72 -19.13
CA GLU A 513 18.04 -2.84 -19.55
C GLU A 513 18.50 -3.73 -18.39
N ASN A 514 18.61 -3.21 -17.16
CA ASN A 514 19.06 -4.00 -16.01
C ASN A 514 17.89 -4.75 -15.36
N GLN A 515 17.58 -5.95 -15.85
CA GLN A 515 16.49 -6.79 -15.35
C GLN A 515 16.52 -7.01 -13.83
N ASP A 516 17.72 -7.12 -13.26
CA ASP A 516 17.94 -7.32 -11.83
C ASP A 516 17.55 -6.08 -10.99
N PHE A 517 17.81 -4.88 -11.52
CA PHE A 517 17.33 -3.63 -10.96
C PHE A 517 15.82 -3.48 -11.16
N ILE A 518 15.31 -3.72 -12.37
CA ILE A 518 13.87 -3.68 -12.69
C ILE A 518 13.06 -4.57 -11.74
N ASP A 519 13.44 -5.84 -11.57
CA ASP A 519 12.74 -6.75 -10.65
C ASP A 519 12.79 -6.29 -9.18
N SER A 520 13.84 -5.56 -8.76
CA SER A 520 13.95 -5.01 -7.40
C SER A 520 13.21 -3.68 -7.17
N ILE A 521 12.66 -3.08 -8.23
CA ILE A 521 11.77 -1.91 -8.16
C ILE A 521 10.33 -2.19 -8.62
N GLU A 522 10.04 -3.38 -9.16
CA GLU A 522 8.70 -3.77 -9.63
C GLU A 522 8.04 -4.94 -8.86
N LYS A 523 8.79 -5.75 -8.10
CA LYS A 523 8.27 -6.97 -7.46
C LYS A 523 8.76 -7.11 -6.02
N TRP A 524 7.85 -7.30 -5.08
CA TRP A 524 8.15 -7.61 -3.66
C TRP A 524 9.15 -6.63 -3.03
N THR A 525 8.92 -5.33 -3.23
CA THR A 525 9.97 -4.31 -3.10
C THR A 525 10.37 -4.01 -1.66
N GLY A 526 9.52 -4.38 -0.69
CA GLY A 526 9.77 -4.31 0.74
C GLY A 526 10.62 -5.45 1.32
N GLN A 527 10.94 -6.51 0.55
CA GLN A 527 11.82 -7.59 1.03
C GLN A 527 13.28 -7.12 1.14
N PHE A 528 13.96 -7.43 2.25
CA PHE A 528 15.32 -6.97 2.53
C PHE A 528 16.31 -7.25 1.39
N ASP A 529 16.28 -8.44 0.78
CA ASP A 529 17.19 -8.78 -0.33
C ASP A 529 16.94 -7.90 -1.56
N ARG A 530 15.69 -7.49 -1.83
CA ARG A 530 15.35 -6.56 -2.91
C ARG A 530 15.76 -5.13 -2.57
N VAL A 531 15.58 -4.70 -1.31
CA VAL A 531 16.09 -3.41 -0.80
C VAL A 531 17.60 -3.35 -0.97
N LYS A 532 18.33 -4.32 -0.42
CA LYS A 532 19.78 -4.45 -0.54
C LYS A 532 20.23 -4.43 -2.00
N LYS A 533 19.62 -5.26 -2.86
CA LYS A 533 19.98 -5.37 -4.27
C LYS A 533 19.80 -4.07 -5.05
N ARG A 534 18.68 -3.34 -4.87
CA ARG A 534 18.48 -2.05 -5.56
C ARG A 534 19.49 -1.00 -5.11
N PHE A 535 19.78 -0.93 -3.81
CA PHE A 535 20.78 -0.01 -3.27
C PHE A 535 22.19 -0.34 -3.78
N GLU A 536 22.59 -1.62 -3.79
CA GLU A 536 23.92 -2.05 -4.26
C GLU A 536 24.13 -1.77 -5.75
N ILE A 537 23.17 -2.12 -6.62
CA ILE A 537 23.26 -1.86 -8.06
C ILE A 537 23.29 -0.35 -8.35
N PHE A 538 22.44 0.44 -7.68
CA PHE A 538 22.40 1.90 -7.87
C PHE A 538 23.71 2.54 -7.40
N LEU A 539 24.19 2.19 -6.21
CA LEU A 539 25.46 2.68 -5.66
C LEU A 539 26.64 2.34 -6.55
N GLN A 540 26.74 1.09 -7.04
CA GLN A 540 27.81 0.67 -7.95
C GLN A 540 27.79 1.47 -9.26
N THR A 541 26.60 1.68 -9.83
CA THR A 541 26.43 2.45 -11.06
C THR A 541 26.84 3.91 -10.87
N ILE A 542 26.36 4.56 -9.80
CA ILE A 542 26.73 5.95 -9.50
C ILE A 542 28.23 6.09 -9.18
N ARG A 543 28.84 5.13 -8.47
CA ARG A 543 30.30 5.11 -8.25
C ARG A 543 31.07 5.09 -9.56
N SER A 544 30.70 4.24 -10.52
CA SER A 544 31.38 4.17 -11.83
C SER A 544 31.32 5.45 -12.67
N ILE A 545 30.51 6.44 -12.28
CA ILE A 545 30.34 7.74 -12.96
C ILE A 545 30.94 8.89 -12.13
N LEU A 546 30.79 8.86 -10.80
CA LEU A 546 31.20 9.94 -9.90
C LEU A 546 32.59 9.76 -9.28
N ASP A 547 33.01 8.51 -9.10
CA ASP A 547 34.41 8.21 -8.83
C ASP A 547 35.17 8.35 -10.16
N ASP A 548 35.54 9.59 -10.51
CA ASP A 548 36.46 9.92 -11.60
C ASP A 548 37.57 8.87 -11.62
N GLY A 549 37.72 8.16 -12.75
CA GLY A 549 38.53 6.95 -12.91
C GLY A 549 40.02 7.10 -12.57
N LYS A 550 40.31 7.26 -11.29
CA LYS A 550 41.55 6.86 -10.65
C LYS A 550 41.56 5.33 -10.68
N GLU A 551 41.89 4.78 -11.84
CA GLU A 551 42.79 3.63 -11.85
C GLU A 551 43.85 3.91 -10.78
N ASP A 552 44.04 2.97 -9.87
CA ASP A 552 45.09 3.09 -8.88
C ASP A 552 46.39 3.40 -9.62
N ARG A 553 47.04 4.53 -9.29
CA ARG A 553 48.31 4.91 -9.94
C ARG A 553 49.47 3.98 -9.53
N LEU A 554 49.16 3.01 -8.67
CA LEU A 554 50.05 2.07 -8.04
C LEU A 554 49.90 0.71 -8.71
N PHE A 555 50.94 0.32 -9.46
CA PHE A 555 51.08 -1.05 -9.90
C PHE A 555 51.28 -1.99 -8.70
N SER A 556 50.77 -3.23 -8.79
CA SER A 556 50.84 -4.19 -7.68
C SER A 556 52.28 -4.61 -7.34
N TYR A 557 52.51 -4.96 -6.07
CA TYR A 557 53.80 -5.46 -5.62
C TYR A 557 54.19 -6.77 -6.33
N ASP A 558 53.23 -7.65 -6.64
CA ASP A 558 53.47 -8.88 -7.41
C ASP A 558 54.01 -8.60 -8.82
N LEU A 559 53.52 -7.54 -9.48
CA LEU A 559 54.06 -7.11 -10.78
C LEU A 559 55.49 -6.58 -10.62
N LYS A 560 55.79 -5.90 -9.51
CA LYS A 560 57.13 -5.40 -9.18
C LYS A 560 58.12 -6.54 -8.99
N GLU A 561 57.74 -7.58 -8.25
CA GLU A 561 58.56 -8.78 -8.10
C GLU A 561 58.79 -9.49 -9.43
N LYS A 562 57.74 -9.65 -10.26
CA LYS A 562 57.85 -10.30 -11.57
C LYS A 562 58.82 -9.55 -12.48
N LEU A 563 58.68 -8.24 -12.62
CA LEU A 563 59.57 -7.41 -13.44
C LEU A 563 61.02 -7.42 -12.90
N PHE A 564 61.20 -7.31 -11.58
CA PHE A 564 62.53 -7.36 -10.95
C PHE A 564 63.23 -8.71 -11.15
N LYS A 565 62.50 -9.83 -11.00
CA LYS A 565 63.03 -11.19 -11.21
C LYS A 565 63.31 -11.49 -12.69
N GLN A 566 62.59 -10.87 -13.62
CA GLN A 566 62.83 -11.01 -15.06
C GLN A 566 64.04 -10.19 -15.54
N ASN A 567 64.13 -8.92 -15.15
CA ASN A 567 65.22 -8.03 -15.55
C ASN A 567 65.37 -6.88 -14.54
N ASN A 568 66.35 -6.98 -13.65
CA ASN A 568 66.61 -5.99 -12.61
C ASN A 568 67.36 -4.73 -13.09
N LYS A 569 67.32 -4.40 -14.39
CA LYS A 569 67.88 -3.13 -14.93
C LYS A 569 66.80 -2.05 -15.01
N CYS A 570 67.14 -0.84 -14.60
CA CYS A 570 66.27 0.31 -14.74
C CYS A 570 66.08 0.67 -16.22
N ALA A 571 64.83 0.71 -16.67
CA ALA A 571 64.47 1.03 -18.06
C ALA A 571 64.65 2.52 -18.45
N ILE A 572 65.11 3.39 -17.55
CA ILE A 572 65.41 4.80 -17.82
C ILE A 572 66.92 5.02 -17.98
N CYS A 573 67.75 4.52 -17.06
CA CYS A 573 69.21 4.74 -17.07
C CYS A 573 70.05 3.52 -17.50
N GLY A 574 69.43 2.34 -17.67
CA GLY A 574 70.10 1.09 -18.04
C GLY A 574 70.93 0.40 -16.94
N GLN A 575 71.12 1.05 -15.79
CA GLN A 575 71.90 0.52 -14.66
C GLN A 575 71.11 -0.54 -13.87
N MET A 576 71.83 -1.43 -13.18
CA MET A 576 71.21 -2.45 -12.32
C MET A 576 70.59 -1.84 -11.06
N ILE A 577 69.54 -2.51 -10.58
CA ILE A 577 68.88 -2.29 -9.30
C ILE A 577 69.21 -3.50 -8.43
N TYR A 578 69.94 -3.29 -7.33
CA TYR A 578 70.42 -4.39 -6.48
C TYR A 578 69.37 -4.91 -5.51
N MET A 579 68.54 -4.01 -4.97
CA MET A 579 67.49 -4.31 -4.00
C MET A 579 66.12 -3.97 -4.59
N ILE A 580 65.11 -4.80 -4.37
CA ILE A 580 63.76 -4.55 -4.91
C ILE A 580 63.14 -3.30 -4.25
N GLU A 581 63.55 -2.98 -3.03
CA GLU A 581 63.22 -1.78 -2.28
C GLU A 581 63.52 -0.54 -3.13
N ASP A 582 64.71 -0.44 -3.74
CA ASP A 582 65.17 0.69 -4.55
C ASP A 582 64.48 0.81 -5.92
N ALA A 583 63.76 -0.23 -6.34
CA ALA A 583 62.94 -0.20 -7.55
C ALA A 583 61.59 0.52 -7.33
N ALA A 584 61.10 1.11 -8.41
CA ALA A 584 59.73 1.59 -8.60
C ALA A 584 59.20 1.07 -9.94
N ILE A 585 57.87 1.02 -10.09
CA ILE A 585 57.24 0.86 -11.39
C ILE A 585 56.80 2.24 -11.88
N ASP A 586 57.08 2.53 -13.14
CA ASP A 586 56.68 3.74 -13.87
C ASP A 586 55.83 3.34 -15.09
N HIS A 587 54.90 4.20 -15.50
CA HIS A 587 54.10 4.01 -16.72
C HIS A 587 54.95 4.32 -17.96
N ILE A 588 54.93 3.48 -18.99
CA ILE A 588 55.69 3.70 -20.23
C ILE A 588 55.19 4.99 -20.90
N GLU A 589 53.92 5.02 -21.26
CA GLU A 589 53.12 6.21 -21.57
C GLU A 589 52.63 6.86 -20.27
N GLN A 590 52.81 8.18 -20.11
CA GLN A 590 52.50 8.87 -18.85
C GLN A 590 50.99 8.90 -18.59
N TYR A 591 50.58 8.66 -17.34
CA TYR A 591 49.18 8.58 -16.94
C TYR A 591 48.34 9.80 -17.37
N TRP A 592 48.91 11.01 -17.33
CA TRP A 592 48.22 12.24 -17.75
C TRP A 592 48.11 12.43 -19.28
N LEU A 593 48.78 11.59 -20.07
CA LEU A 593 48.61 11.50 -21.53
C LEU A 593 47.59 10.42 -21.94
N GLY A 594 47.00 9.71 -20.97
CA GLY A 594 46.05 8.61 -21.20
C GLY A 594 46.63 7.21 -20.94
N GLY A 595 47.90 7.09 -20.53
CA GLY A 595 48.55 5.81 -20.26
C GLY A 595 47.96 5.08 -19.05
N ARG A 596 47.31 3.94 -19.28
CA ARG A 596 46.60 3.14 -18.27
C ARG A 596 47.55 2.39 -17.32
N THR A 597 47.11 2.09 -16.09
CA THR A 597 47.86 1.27 -15.12
C THR A 597 47.67 -0.24 -15.38
N ILE A 598 48.17 -0.70 -16.53
CA ILE A 598 48.14 -2.11 -16.96
C ILE A 598 49.55 -2.69 -17.11
N PRO A 599 49.78 -4.01 -16.97
CA PRO A 599 51.12 -4.62 -17.06
C PRO A 599 51.90 -4.28 -18.33
N GLU A 600 51.20 -4.11 -19.45
CA GLU A 600 51.75 -3.78 -20.77
C GLU A 600 52.31 -2.35 -20.83
N ASN A 601 51.82 -1.46 -19.96
CA ASN A 601 52.30 -0.08 -19.81
C ASN A 601 53.24 0.06 -18.58
N ALA A 602 53.68 -1.03 -17.95
CA ALA A 602 54.53 -1.01 -16.77
C ALA A 602 56.02 -1.15 -17.14
N ARG A 603 56.91 -0.40 -16.46
CA ARG A 603 58.36 -0.64 -16.51
C ARG A 603 59.06 -0.49 -15.15
N LEU A 604 60.11 -1.28 -14.95
CA LEU A 604 60.96 -1.22 -13.76
C LEU A 604 61.96 -0.06 -13.85
N THR A 605 62.07 0.73 -12.79
CA THR A 605 62.95 1.91 -12.71
C THR A 605 63.57 2.06 -11.32
N HIS A 606 64.69 2.77 -11.16
CA HIS A 606 65.08 3.27 -9.83
C HIS A 606 64.06 4.30 -9.35
N ARG A 607 63.75 4.33 -8.05
CA ARG A 607 62.90 5.38 -7.42
C ARG A 607 63.30 6.80 -7.84
N TYR A 608 64.60 7.09 -7.84
CA TYR A 608 65.13 8.39 -8.27
C TYR A 608 64.90 8.68 -9.77
N CYS A 609 65.18 7.71 -10.65
CA CYS A 609 64.96 7.88 -12.09
C CYS A 609 63.49 8.13 -12.45
N ASN A 610 62.56 7.54 -11.69
CA ASN A 610 61.13 7.81 -11.82
C ASN A 610 60.80 9.26 -11.38
N SER A 611 61.27 9.69 -10.21
CA SER A 611 60.93 11.02 -9.68
C SER A 611 61.52 12.19 -10.48
N VAL A 612 62.68 12.00 -11.14
CA VAL A 612 63.30 13.03 -12.00
C VAL A 612 62.92 12.91 -13.49
N ARG A 613 62.04 11.98 -13.85
CA ARG A 613 61.59 11.80 -15.24
C ARG A 613 60.91 13.08 -15.74
N LYS A 614 61.49 13.71 -16.76
CA LYS A 614 60.87 14.88 -17.41
C LYS A 614 59.46 14.53 -17.89
N ARG A 615 58.50 15.43 -17.61
CA ARG A 615 57.25 15.48 -18.36
C ARG A 615 57.62 15.90 -19.78
N LYS A 616 57.34 15.08 -20.78
CA LYS A 616 57.54 15.50 -22.18
C LYS A 616 56.45 16.52 -22.52
N GLU A 617 56.82 17.47 -23.38
CA GLU A 617 55.89 18.36 -24.10
C GLU A 617 55.05 17.54 -25.10
#